data_AF-A0A8J6GH28-F1
#
_entry.id   AF-A0A8J6GH28-F1
#
_cell.length_a   1.000
_cell.length_b   1.000
_cell.length_c   1.000
_cell.angle_alpha   90.00
_cell.angle_beta   90.00
_cell.angle_gamma   90.00
#
_symmetry.space_group_name_H-M   'P 1'
#
loop_
_entity.id
_entity.type
_entity.pdbx_description
1 polymer ?
#
loop_
_entity_poly.entity_id
_entity_poly.type
_entity_poly.pdbx_seq_one_letter_code
_entity_poly.pdbx_strand_id
1 'polypeptide(L)'
;MGNYAVTTPLKKMAFLSRATIGNQWINYISFCGLRTHAELEGNLVTELIYVHSKLLIADDNTVIIGSANINDRSMLGKRDSEMAVIVEDTETVPSVMDGKEYQAGCFARGLRLQCFRLVLGYLSDPSEDLQDPVSDKFFKEIWVSTAARNATIYDKVFRCLPNDEVHNLMQLRDFISKPVLAKDDPIRAEEELRKIRGFLVQFPFYFLSEENLLPSVGTKEAIVPMEVWT
;
A
#
# COMPACT_ATOMS: atom_id res chain seq x y z
N MET A 1 29.38 -7.00 -15.74
CA MET A 1 28.85 -5.88 -14.93
C MET A 1 27.38 -5.73 -15.29
N GLY A 2 26.50 -6.33 -14.48
CA GLY A 2 25.06 -6.35 -14.75
C GLY A 2 24.43 -5.02 -14.38
N ASN A 3 23.68 -4.42 -15.30
CA ASN A 3 22.87 -3.23 -15.06
C ASN A 3 21.71 -3.58 -14.11
N TYR A 4 21.93 -3.51 -12.80
CA TYR A 4 20.84 -3.46 -11.82
C TYR A 4 20.30 -2.03 -11.76
N ALA A 5 19.58 -1.63 -12.79
CA ALA A 5 18.73 -0.45 -12.69
C ALA A 5 17.62 -0.77 -11.70
N VAL A 6 17.62 -0.10 -10.54
CA VAL A 6 16.42 -0.03 -9.70
C VAL A 6 15.40 0.75 -10.51
N THR A 7 14.52 0.01 -11.16
CA THR A 7 13.51 0.58 -12.05
C THR A 7 12.33 1.06 -11.22
N THR A 8 11.78 2.24 -11.56
CA THR A 8 10.53 2.75 -10.97
C THR A 8 9.42 1.69 -11.07
N PRO A 9 8.41 1.69 -10.17
CA PRO A 9 7.31 0.71 -10.17
C PRO A 9 6.68 0.49 -11.56
N LEU A 10 6.59 1.57 -12.35
CA LEU A 10 6.12 1.61 -13.74
C LEU A 10 6.85 0.65 -14.68
N LYS A 11 8.17 0.48 -14.54
CA LYS A 11 8.97 -0.38 -15.43
C LYS A 11 8.80 -1.87 -15.12
N LYS A 12 8.36 -2.26 -13.91
CA LYS A 12 7.97 -3.66 -13.60
C LYS A 12 6.51 -3.94 -13.97
N MET A 13 5.60 -2.97 -13.83
CA MET A 13 4.25 -3.05 -14.39
C MET A 13 4.27 -3.22 -15.93
N ALA A 14 5.34 -2.76 -16.59
CA ALA A 14 5.57 -3.00 -18.01
C ALA A 14 5.64 -4.49 -18.39
N PHE A 15 5.93 -5.42 -17.47
CA PHE A 15 5.91 -6.86 -17.80
C PHE A 15 4.47 -7.38 -17.92
N LEU A 16 3.57 -6.96 -17.03
CA LEU A 16 2.15 -7.30 -17.10
C LEU A 16 1.46 -6.62 -18.29
N SER A 17 1.81 -5.38 -18.63
CA SER A 17 1.25 -4.70 -19.81
C SER A 17 1.81 -5.23 -21.14
N ARG A 18 3.00 -5.84 -21.14
CA ARG A 18 3.60 -6.55 -22.31
C ARG A 18 3.13 -7.99 -22.45
N ALA A 19 2.62 -8.60 -21.38
CA ALA A 19 1.93 -9.88 -21.45
C ALA A 19 0.55 -9.72 -22.12
N THR A 20 -0.05 -10.83 -22.55
CA THR A 20 -1.36 -10.92 -23.25
C THR A 20 -2.55 -10.25 -22.53
N ILE A 21 -2.37 -9.78 -21.30
CA ILE A 21 -3.36 -9.16 -20.42
C ILE A 21 -3.48 -7.64 -20.60
N GLY A 22 -2.52 -6.94 -21.24
CA GLY A 22 -2.65 -5.51 -21.57
C GLY A 22 -3.08 -4.63 -20.38
N ASN A 23 -4.12 -3.81 -20.56
CA ASN A 23 -4.67 -2.95 -19.50
C ASN A 23 -5.49 -3.70 -18.43
N GLN A 24 -5.69 -5.01 -18.56
CA GLN A 24 -6.48 -5.79 -17.61
C GLN A 24 -5.73 -6.10 -16.32
N TRP A 25 -4.43 -5.76 -16.21
CA TRP A 25 -3.63 -5.94 -14.99
C TRP A 25 -4.31 -5.34 -13.74
N ILE A 26 -5.09 -4.26 -13.92
CA ILE A 26 -5.85 -3.59 -12.85
C ILE A 26 -6.85 -4.51 -12.15
N ASN A 27 -7.27 -5.61 -12.78
CA ASN A 27 -8.19 -6.59 -12.20
C ASN A 27 -7.47 -7.63 -11.31
N TYR A 28 -6.14 -7.65 -11.30
CA TYR A 28 -5.37 -8.72 -10.66
C TYR A 28 -4.49 -8.23 -9.51
N ILE A 29 -4.14 -6.94 -9.48
CA ILE A 29 -3.21 -6.42 -8.48
C ILE A 29 -3.56 -4.98 -8.10
N SER A 30 -3.43 -4.68 -6.81
CA SER A 30 -3.62 -3.35 -6.24
C SER A 30 -2.46 -3.04 -5.31
N PHE A 31 -1.87 -1.85 -5.45
CA PHE A 31 -0.79 -1.37 -4.58
C PHE A 31 -1.32 -0.22 -3.73
N CYS A 32 -1.15 -0.34 -2.42
CA CYS A 32 -1.68 0.61 -1.45
C CYS A 32 -0.66 0.91 -0.35
N GLY A 33 -0.80 2.08 0.26
CA GLY A 33 -0.18 2.43 1.53
C GLY A 33 -1.26 2.63 2.60
N LEU A 34 -0.83 3.07 3.79
CA LEU A 34 -1.72 3.45 4.88
C LEU A 34 -1.45 4.89 5.34
N ARG A 35 -2.51 5.65 5.60
CA ARG A 35 -2.42 7.05 6.08
C ARG A 35 -3.56 7.36 7.04
N THR A 36 -3.28 8.20 8.05
CA THR A 36 -4.28 8.71 8.98
C THR A 36 -4.13 10.22 9.19
N HIS A 37 -5.05 10.80 9.94
CA HIS A 37 -5.04 12.19 10.35
C HIS A 37 -5.58 12.34 11.77
N ALA A 38 -5.26 13.48 12.39
CA ALA A 38 -5.73 13.86 13.71
C ALA A 38 -5.72 15.39 13.84
N GLU A 39 -6.25 15.88 14.96
CA GLU A 39 -6.05 17.25 15.41
C GLU A 39 -4.91 17.28 16.45
N LEU A 40 -3.96 18.20 16.27
CA LEU A 40 -2.86 18.45 17.20
C LEU A 40 -2.77 19.95 17.46
N GLU A 41 -3.02 20.35 18.71
CA GLU A 41 -3.00 21.76 19.14
C GLU A 41 -3.86 22.67 18.24
N GLY A 42 -5.07 22.24 17.88
CA GLY A 42 -5.98 22.99 17.00
C GLY A 42 -5.62 22.95 15.51
N ASN A 43 -4.60 22.18 15.12
CA ASN A 43 -4.18 22.04 13.73
C ASN A 43 -4.49 20.63 13.22
N LEU A 44 -5.08 20.55 12.03
CA LEU A 44 -5.24 19.28 11.33
C LEU A 44 -3.87 18.81 10.83
N VAL A 45 -3.50 17.59 11.21
CA VAL A 45 -2.24 16.93 10.82
C VAL A 45 -2.53 15.59 10.17
N THR A 46 -1.66 15.16 9.26
CA THR A 46 -1.70 13.82 8.65
C THR A 46 -0.33 13.18 8.71
N GLU A 47 -0.29 11.87 8.89
CA GLU A 47 0.93 11.09 8.76
C GLU A 47 0.65 9.71 8.14
N LEU A 48 1.65 9.17 7.46
CA LEU A 48 1.61 7.79 6.99
C LEU A 48 1.62 6.83 8.19
N ILE A 49 0.94 5.70 8.05
CA ILE A 49 1.08 4.58 8.98
C ILE A 49 2.16 3.68 8.40
N TYR A 50 3.25 3.53 9.14
CA TYR A 50 4.41 2.78 8.66
C TYR A 50 4.13 1.27 8.66
N VAL A 51 3.99 0.69 7.46
CA VAL A 51 3.77 -0.75 7.27
C VAL A 51 5.08 -1.49 7.47
N HIS A 52 5.36 -1.86 8.72
CA HIS A 52 6.55 -2.64 9.08
C HIS A 52 6.32 -4.17 8.99
N SER A 53 5.10 -4.60 8.70
CA SER A 53 4.73 -6.03 8.61
C SER A 53 5.52 -6.77 7.53
N LYS A 54 5.84 -8.04 7.79
CA LYS A 54 6.28 -9.01 6.79
C LYS A 54 5.35 -10.21 6.86
N LEU A 55 4.22 -10.06 6.17
CA LEU A 55 3.07 -10.94 6.23
C LEU A 55 2.67 -11.32 4.80
N LEU A 56 2.46 -12.61 4.57
CA LEU A 56 1.82 -13.13 3.37
C LEU A 56 0.66 -14.03 3.80
N ILE A 57 -0.50 -13.86 3.16
CA ILE A 57 -1.67 -14.72 3.32
C ILE A 57 -2.07 -15.18 1.92
N ALA A 58 -2.26 -16.49 1.75
CA ALA A 58 -2.70 -17.10 0.51
C ALA A 58 -3.98 -17.91 0.74
N ASP A 59 -4.94 -17.71 -0.16
CA ASP A 59 -6.18 -18.49 -0.30
C ASP A 59 -7.01 -18.68 0.99
N ASP A 60 -6.85 -17.78 1.97
CA ASP A 60 -7.45 -17.91 3.31
C ASP A 60 -7.13 -19.26 4.00
N ASN A 61 -5.99 -19.90 3.71
CA ASN A 61 -5.58 -21.16 4.35
C ASN A 61 -4.08 -21.27 4.70
N THR A 62 -3.24 -20.38 4.15
CA THR A 62 -1.80 -20.39 4.38
C THR A 62 -1.30 -19.01 4.76
N VAL A 63 -0.51 -18.92 5.82
CA VAL A 63 0.08 -17.67 6.31
C VAL A 63 1.58 -17.82 6.49
N ILE A 64 2.34 -16.81 6.07
CA ILE A 64 3.75 -16.65 6.45
C ILE A 64 3.89 -15.36 7.25
N ILE A 65 4.44 -15.46 8.46
CA ILE A 65 4.76 -14.32 9.33
C ILE A 65 6.24 -14.42 9.70
N GLY A 66 6.96 -13.30 9.64
CA GLY A 66 8.37 -13.29 10.04
C GLY A 66 8.99 -11.90 10.08
N SER A 67 10.32 -11.88 10.06
CA SER A 67 11.14 -10.67 10.00
C SER A 67 11.60 -10.33 8.58
N ALA A 68 11.59 -11.31 7.66
CA ALA A 68 12.14 -11.18 6.31
C ALA A 68 11.34 -10.23 5.40
N ASN A 69 11.95 -9.11 5.00
CA ASN A 69 11.38 -8.21 3.98
C ASN A 69 11.40 -8.85 2.58
N ILE A 70 10.57 -8.37 1.65
CA ILE A 70 10.66 -8.76 0.24
C ILE A 70 11.79 -7.97 -0.43
N ASN A 71 13.03 -8.35 -0.13
CA ASN A 71 14.26 -7.78 -0.66
C ASN A 71 15.41 -8.81 -0.59
N ASP A 72 16.50 -8.58 -1.31
CA ASP A 72 17.65 -9.49 -1.36
C ASP A 72 18.35 -9.60 0.00
N ARG A 73 18.42 -8.48 0.76
CA ARG A 73 18.95 -8.44 2.13
C ARG A 73 18.35 -9.50 3.05
N SER A 74 17.04 -9.66 3.03
CA SER A 74 16.34 -10.64 3.86
C SER A 74 16.21 -12.01 3.18
N MET A 75 16.05 -12.08 1.85
CA MET A 75 15.64 -13.32 1.17
C MET A 75 16.80 -14.20 0.66
N LEU A 76 18.01 -13.67 0.47
CA LEU A 76 19.13 -14.46 -0.08
C LEU A 76 19.79 -15.43 0.92
N GLY A 77 19.51 -15.27 2.22
CA GLY A 77 20.05 -16.10 3.32
C GLY A 77 21.56 -15.95 3.59
N LYS A 78 22.33 -15.35 2.67
CA LYS A 78 23.76 -15.02 2.85
C LYS A 78 24.02 -13.63 3.43
N ARG A 79 22.97 -12.88 3.74
CA ARG A 79 23.02 -11.49 4.22
C ARG A 79 22.49 -11.41 5.65
N ASP A 80 21.35 -10.77 5.88
CA ASP A 80 20.80 -10.62 7.22
C ASP A 80 20.19 -11.95 7.70
N SER A 81 20.31 -12.23 8.99
CA SER A 81 19.67 -13.40 9.61
C SER A 81 18.19 -13.10 9.87
N GLU A 82 17.31 -13.89 9.27
CA GLU A 82 15.85 -13.72 9.36
C GLU A 82 15.19 -14.98 9.91
N MET A 83 13.99 -14.82 10.47
CA MET A 83 13.14 -15.94 10.90
C MET A 83 11.72 -15.74 10.38
N ALA A 84 11.10 -16.83 9.93
CA ALA A 84 9.70 -16.86 9.54
C ALA A 84 9.07 -18.20 9.92
N VAL A 85 7.77 -18.17 10.16
CA VAL A 85 6.93 -19.36 10.35
C VAL A 85 5.90 -19.42 9.23
N ILE A 86 5.69 -20.62 8.69
CA ILE A 86 4.56 -20.94 7.83
C ILE A 86 3.49 -21.63 8.68
N VAL A 87 2.25 -21.17 8.54
CA VAL A 87 1.08 -21.73 9.19
C VAL A 87 0.13 -22.16 8.09
N GLU A 88 -0.08 -23.47 7.97
CA GLU A 88 -1.05 -24.09 7.07
C GLU A 88 -2.22 -24.59 7.92
N ASP A 89 -3.42 -24.09 7.65
CA ASP A 89 -4.61 -24.46 8.41
C ASP A 89 -5.03 -25.92 8.13
N THR A 90 -5.24 -26.68 9.20
CA THR A 90 -5.84 -28.02 9.14
C THR A 90 -7.32 -28.02 9.50
N GLU A 91 -7.76 -27.02 10.26
CA GLU A 91 -9.16 -26.82 10.62
C GLU A 91 -9.79 -25.76 9.71
N THR A 92 -10.95 -26.09 9.15
CA THR A 92 -11.65 -25.21 8.21
C THR A 92 -13.00 -24.75 8.72
N VAL A 93 -13.43 -23.58 8.26
CA VAL A 93 -14.75 -23.02 8.47
C VAL A 93 -15.44 -22.74 7.12
N PRO A 94 -16.77 -22.87 7.05
CA PRO A 94 -17.53 -22.41 5.90
C PRO A 94 -17.25 -20.92 5.61
N SER A 95 -16.93 -20.62 4.36
CA SER A 95 -16.61 -19.29 3.84
C SER A 95 -17.10 -19.18 2.39
N VAL A 96 -16.74 -18.08 1.74
CA VAL A 96 -17.06 -17.79 0.35
C VAL A 96 -15.82 -17.31 -0.40
N MET A 97 -15.68 -17.72 -1.65
CA MET A 97 -14.62 -17.31 -2.56
C MET A 97 -15.20 -17.16 -3.97
N ASP A 98 -15.20 -15.94 -4.50
CA ASP A 98 -15.82 -15.60 -5.78
C ASP A 98 -17.30 -16.04 -5.88
N GLY A 99 -18.07 -15.78 -4.83
CA GLY A 99 -19.48 -16.13 -4.70
C GLY A 99 -19.76 -17.63 -4.53
N LYS A 100 -18.74 -18.49 -4.50
CA LYS A 100 -18.88 -19.94 -4.32
C LYS A 100 -18.58 -20.34 -2.90
N GLU A 101 -19.24 -21.40 -2.43
CA GLU A 101 -18.91 -22.03 -1.14
C GLU A 101 -17.43 -22.44 -1.12
N TYR A 102 -16.76 -22.08 -0.05
CA TYR A 102 -15.33 -22.33 0.14
C TYR A 102 -15.06 -22.77 1.58
N GLN A 103 -14.11 -23.69 1.78
CA GLN A 103 -13.65 -24.08 3.11
C GLN A 103 -12.36 -23.34 3.41
N ALA A 104 -12.45 -22.30 4.22
CA ALA A 104 -11.31 -21.45 4.58
C ALA A 104 -10.67 -21.94 5.88
N GLY A 105 -9.36 -21.76 6.01
CA GLY A 105 -8.63 -22.01 7.25
C GLY A 105 -9.07 -21.08 8.39
N CYS A 106 -9.22 -21.64 9.59
CA CYS A 106 -9.61 -20.88 10.78
C CYS A 106 -8.65 -19.70 11.05
N PHE A 107 -7.34 -19.96 11.03
CA PHE A 107 -6.31 -18.98 11.36
C PHE A 107 -6.13 -17.94 10.24
N ALA A 108 -5.89 -18.39 9.01
CA ALA A 108 -5.60 -17.53 7.88
C ALA A 108 -6.75 -16.57 7.57
N ARG A 109 -7.99 -17.09 7.48
CA ARG A 109 -9.19 -16.24 7.28
C ARG A 109 -9.40 -15.27 8.43
N GLY A 110 -9.22 -15.74 9.68
CA GLY A 110 -9.38 -14.89 10.86
C GLY A 110 -8.42 -13.70 10.84
N LEU A 111 -7.14 -13.95 10.56
CA LEU A 111 -6.12 -12.92 10.42
C LEU A 111 -6.43 -11.96 9.27
N ARG A 112 -6.76 -12.49 8.09
CA ARG A 112 -7.10 -11.71 6.89
C ARG A 112 -8.28 -10.78 7.14
N LEU A 113 -9.35 -11.28 7.77
CA LEU A 113 -10.52 -10.47 8.13
C LEU A 113 -10.15 -9.35 9.13
N GLN A 114 -9.28 -9.61 10.10
CA GLN A 114 -8.81 -8.56 11.02
C GLN A 114 -8.00 -7.49 10.30
N CYS A 115 -7.10 -7.88 9.38
CA CYS A 115 -6.38 -6.93 8.53
C CYS A 115 -7.36 -6.07 7.72
N PHE A 116 -8.34 -6.68 7.05
CA PHE A 116 -9.34 -5.96 6.27
C PHE A 116 -10.17 -5.00 7.14
N ARG A 117 -10.63 -5.45 8.31
CA ARG A 117 -11.38 -4.60 9.25
C ARG A 117 -10.58 -3.38 9.67
N LEU A 118 -9.30 -3.55 9.98
CA LEU A 118 -8.44 -2.45 10.37
C LEU A 118 -8.24 -1.45 9.23
N VAL A 119 -7.79 -1.91 8.05
CA VAL A 119 -7.39 -1.01 6.96
C VAL A 119 -8.57 -0.37 6.25
N LEU A 120 -9.74 -1.02 6.25
CA LEU A 120 -10.97 -0.51 5.61
C LEU A 120 -11.91 0.20 6.60
N GLY A 121 -11.62 0.19 7.90
CA GLY A 121 -12.43 0.86 8.92
C GLY A 121 -13.75 0.16 9.23
N TYR A 122 -13.70 -1.17 9.45
CA TYR A 122 -14.81 -2.04 9.84
C TYR A 122 -14.57 -2.70 11.22
N LEU A 123 -13.77 -2.10 12.10
CA LEU A 123 -13.50 -2.69 13.44
C LEU A 123 -14.77 -2.81 14.31
N SER A 124 -15.70 -1.87 14.17
CA SER A 124 -16.96 -1.84 14.94
C SER A 124 -18.20 -2.18 14.10
N ASP A 125 -18.03 -2.36 12.78
CA ASP A 125 -19.13 -2.50 11.82
C ASP A 125 -19.32 -3.96 11.37
N PRO A 126 -20.52 -4.33 10.90
CA PRO A 126 -20.76 -5.64 10.31
C PRO A 126 -19.78 -5.94 9.16
N SER A 127 -19.21 -7.15 9.13
CA SER A 127 -18.19 -7.55 8.18
C SER A 127 -18.72 -8.39 6.99
N GLU A 128 -20.00 -8.27 6.65
CA GLU A 128 -20.60 -9.04 5.53
C GLU A 128 -19.89 -8.74 4.21
N ASP A 129 -19.62 -7.47 3.97
CA ASP A 129 -18.90 -6.96 2.80
C ASP A 129 -17.44 -7.43 2.69
N LEU A 130 -16.88 -8.01 3.75
CA LEU A 130 -15.48 -8.45 3.81
C LEU A 130 -15.33 -9.97 3.70
N GLN A 131 -16.41 -10.74 3.59
CA GLN A 131 -16.32 -12.19 3.65
C GLN A 131 -15.58 -12.78 2.44
N ASP A 132 -15.94 -12.33 1.24
CA ASP A 132 -15.35 -12.76 -0.03
C ASP A 132 -14.18 -11.85 -0.43
N PRO A 133 -12.92 -12.31 -0.35
CA PRO A 133 -11.76 -11.45 -0.61
C PRO A 133 -11.47 -11.22 -2.11
N VAL A 134 -12.15 -11.92 -3.02
CA VAL A 134 -11.83 -11.90 -4.46
C VAL A 134 -13.00 -11.50 -5.35
N SER A 135 -14.22 -11.42 -4.83
CA SER A 135 -15.38 -10.96 -5.61
C SER A 135 -15.16 -9.58 -6.22
N ASP A 136 -15.72 -9.37 -7.42
CA ASP A 136 -15.67 -8.09 -8.13
C ASP A 136 -16.22 -6.93 -7.29
N LYS A 137 -17.30 -7.19 -6.52
CA LYS A 137 -17.87 -6.23 -5.57
C LYS A 137 -16.83 -5.81 -4.54
N PHE A 138 -16.19 -6.77 -3.88
CA PHE A 138 -15.17 -6.47 -2.87
C PHE A 138 -13.98 -5.74 -3.48
N PHE A 139 -13.39 -6.28 -4.55
CA PHE A 139 -12.17 -5.73 -5.12
C PHE A 139 -12.37 -4.31 -5.69
N LYS A 140 -13.42 -4.11 -6.49
CA LYS A 140 -13.65 -2.82 -7.19
C LYS A 140 -14.36 -1.80 -6.31
N GLU A 141 -15.48 -2.18 -5.70
CA GLU A 141 -16.38 -1.23 -5.02
C GLU A 141 -15.93 -0.93 -3.59
N ILE A 142 -15.17 -1.82 -2.95
CA ILE A 142 -14.70 -1.64 -1.57
C ILE A 142 -13.21 -1.32 -1.56
N TRP A 143 -12.36 -2.23 -2.00
CA TRP A 143 -10.90 -2.10 -1.87
C TRP A 143 -10.35 -0.93 -2.72
N VAL A 144 -10.50 -1.01 -4.04
CA VAL A 144 -9.98 0.00 -4.97
C VAL A 144 -10.67 1.35 -4.76
N SER A 145 -11.99 1.37 -4.62
CA SER A 145 -12.77 2.59 -4.38
C SER A 145 -12.34 3.29 -3.08
N THR A 146 -12.15 2.56 -1.98
CA THR A 146 -11.71 3.15 -0.70
C THR A 146 -10.29 3.71 -0.82
N ALA A 147 -9.36 2.96 -1.42
CA ALA A 147 -7.99 3.42 -1.62
C ALA A 147 -7.92 4.71 -2.46
N ALA A 148 -8.67 4.78 -3.57
CA ALA A 148 -8.70 5.94 -4.46
C ALA A 148 -9.39 7.15 -3.82
N ARG A 149 -10.55 6.93 -3.17
CA ARG A 149 -11.29 7.98 -2.44
C ARG A 149 -10.41 8.60 -1.36
N ASN A 150 -9.80 7.78 -0.52
CA ASN A 150 -8.99 8.26 0.58
C ASN A 150 -7.75 9.02 0.09
N ALA A 151 -7.04 8.50 -0.92
CA ALA A 151 -5.89 9.19 -1.52
C ALA A 151 -6.29 10.58 -2.05
N THR A 152 -7.38 10.67 -2.80
CA THR A 152 -7.90 11.94 -3.35
C THR A 152 -8.21 12.96 -2.26
N ILE A 153 -8.84 12.52 -1.15
CA ILE A 153 -9.17 13.41 -0.04
C ILE A 153 -7.91 13.88 0.67
N TYR A 154 -6.95 12.99 0.96
CA TYR A 154 -5.70 13.38 1.60
C TYR A 154 -4.88 14.35 0.72
N ASP A 155 -4.80 14.12 -0.58
CA ASP A 155 -4.13 15.02 -1.53
C ASP A 155 -4.80 16.40 -1.57
N LYS A 156 -6.14 16.44 -1.57
CA LYS A 156 -6.92 17.68 -1.56
C LYS A 156 -6.73 18.47 -0.26
N VAL A 157 -6.81 17.79 0.89
CA VAL A 157 -6.84 18.44 2.21
C VAL A 157 -5.44 18.87 2.64
N PHE A 158 -4.46 17.98 2.48
CA PHE A 158 -3.12 18.18 3.04
C PHE A 158 -2.04 18.43 2.01
N ARG A 159 -2.31 18.16 0.72
CA ARG A 159 -1.26 18.13 -0.32
C ARG A 159 -0.07 17.29 0.16
N CYS A 160 -0.36 16.09 0.67
CA CYS A 160 0.67 15.24 1.24
C CYS A 160 1.55 14.60 0.15
N LEU A 161 2.73 14.14 0.57
CA LEU A 161 3.65 13.37 -0.24
C LEU A 161 3.68 11.92 0.26
N PRO A 162 4.04 10.94 -0.60
CA PRO A 162 4.17 11.05 -2.05
C PRO A 162 2.82 11.23 -2.77
N ASN A 163 2.80 11.76 -4.00
CA ASN A 163 1.60 11.87 -4.85
C ASN A 163 1.95 11.83 -6.36
N ASP A 164 0.94 11.61 -7.20
CA ASP A 164 1.10 11.48 -8.66
C ASP A 164 1.14 12.81 -9.43
N GLU A 165 1.05 13.97 -8.77
CA GLU A 165 1.19 15.29 -9.40
C GLU A 165 2.64 15.79 -9.44
N VAL A 166 3.53 15.21 -8.62
CA VAL A 166 4.92 15.65 -8.48
C VAL A 166 5.87 14.64 -9.13
N HIS A 167 6.35 14.97 -10.34
CA HIS A 167 7.17 14.07 -11.17
C HIS A 167 8.67 14.35 -11.05
N ASN A 168 9.07 15.51 -10.54
CA ASN A 168 10.47 15.89 -10.34
C ASN A 168 10.71 16.80 -9.13
N LEU A 169 11.98 17.02 -8.77
CA LEU A 169 12.39 17.80 -7.59
C LEU A 169 12.09 19.30 -7.72
N MET A 170 12.00 19.84 -8.94
CA MET A 170 11.61 21.23 -9.16
C MET A 170 10.12 21.42 -8.83
N GLN A 171 9.27 20.57 -9.40
CA GLN A 171 7.83 20.53 -9.09
C GLN A 171 7.58 20.29 -7.61
N LEU A 172 8.39 19.45 -6.96
CA LEU A 172 8.30 19.20 -5.53
C LEU A 172 8.44 20.49 -4.71
N ARG A 173 9.44 21.32 -5.02
CA ARG A 173 9.68 22.60 -4.32
C ARG A 173 8.51 23.56 -4.48
N ASP A 174 7.97 23.67 -5.69
CA ASP A 174 6.81 24.53 -5.97
C ASP A 174 5.52 23.96 -5.35
N PHE A 175 5.42 22.64 -5.20
CA PHE A 175 4.26 21.97 -4.66
C PHE A 175 4.15 22.19 -3.14
N ILE A 176 5.25 22.09 -2.41
CA ILE A 176 5.30 22.27 -0.94
C ILE A 176 5.15 23.73 -0.51
N SER A 177 5.44 24.69 -1.40
CA SER A 177 5.29 26.12 -1.09
C SER A 177 3.85 26.61 -1.22
N LYS A 178 2.97 25.82 -1.86
CA LYS A 178 1.55 26.18 -2.01
C LYS A 178 0.81 25.98 -0.70
N PRO A 179 -0.20 26.81 -0.41
CA PRO A 179 -1.00 26.66 0.80
C PRO A 179 -1.81 25.37 0.76
N VAL A 180 -2.19 24.88 1.94
CA VAL A 180 -2.93 23.62 2.14
C VAL A 180 -4.30 23.92 2.72
N LEU A 181 -5.33 23.21 2.24
CA LEU A 181 -6.71 23.42 2.68
C LEU A 181 -6.85 23.25 4.19
N ALA A 182 -6.13 22.28 4.78
CA ALA A 182 -6.08 22.05 6.22
C ALA A 182 -5.71 23.28 7.06
N LYS A 183 -4.96 24.25 6.49
CA LYS A 183 -4.58 25.51 7.15
C LYS A 183 -5.45 26.68 6.72
N ASP A 184 -5.81 26.74 5.44
CA ASP A 184 -6.56 27.88 4.87
C ASP A 184 -8.03 27.88 5.28
N ASP A 185 -8.66 26.70 5.33
CA ASP A 185 -10.07 26.52 5.68
C ASP A 185 -10.27 25.20 6.45
N PRO A 186 -9.98 25.20 7.77
CA PRO A 186 -10.05 24.00 8.61
C PRO A 186 -11.46 23.39 8.66
N ILE A 187 -12.51 24.22 8.61
CA ILE A 187 -13.91 23.76 8.67
C ILE A 187 -14.21 22.91 7.43
N ARG A 188 -13.89 23.43 6.25
CA ARG A 188 -14.07 22.66 5.00
C ARG A 188 -13.15 21.44 4.94
N ALA A 189 -11.93 21.54 5.48
CA ALA A 189 -11.03 20.40 5.57
C ALA A 189 -11.64 19.26 6.41
N GLU A 190 -12.21 19.56 7.58
CA GLU A 190 -12.90 18.57 8.41
C GLU A 190 -14.10 17.92 7.69
N GLU A 191 -14.89 18.69 6.95
CA GLU A 191 -16.01 18.17 6.17
C GLU A 191 -15.56 17.16 5.10
N GLU A 192 -14.42 17.41 4.45
CA GLU A 192 -13.83 16.45 3.51
C GLU A 192 -13.28 15.21 4.23
N LEU A 193 -12.61 15.39 5.37
CA LEU A 193 -12.03 14.31 6.14
C LEU A 193 -13.06 13.35 6.73
N ARG A 194 -14.29 13.81 7.02
CA ARG A 194 -15.42 12.95 7.43
C ARG A 194 -15.81 11.91 6.38
N LYS A 195 -15.41 12.08 5.12
CA LYS A 195 -15.66 11.12 4.03
C LYS A 195 -14.61 10.00 3.98
N ILE A 196 -13.52 10.12 4.73
CA ILE A 196 -12.50 9.06 4.89
C ILE A 196 -13.11 7.90 5.66
N ARG A 197 -12.81 6.69 5.21
CA ARG A 197 -13.06 5.47 5.99
C ARG A 197 -11.84 4.56 5.92
N GLY A 198 -11.41 4.06 7.07
CA GLY A 198 -10.20 3.25 7.17
C GLY A 198 -8.93 4.05 6.90
N PHE A 199 -7.85 3.32 6.65
CA PHE A 199 -6.50 3.88 6.47
C PHE A 199 -5.93 3.64 5.08
N LEU A 200 -6.57 2.77 4.28
CA LEU A 200 -6.09 2.38 2.96
C LEU A 200 -6.05 3.58 2.00
N VAL A 201 -4.91 3.80 1.36
CA VAL A 201 -4.72 4.82 0.30
C VAL A 201 -4.02 4.19 -0.90
N GLN A 202 -4.40 4.61 -2.11
CA GLN A 202 -3.76 4.15 -3.34
C GLN A 202 -2.28 4.57 -3.37
N PHE A 203 -1.39 3.66 -3.80
CA PHE A 203 0.03 3.96 -3.93
C PHE A 203 0.30 4.80 -5.19
N PRO A 204 0.99 5.96 -5.10
CA PRO A 204 1.29 6.81 -6.24
C PRO A 204 2.45 6.23 -7.06
N PHE A 205 2.24 5.97 -8.34
CA PHE A 205 3.23 5.36 -9.23
C PHE A 205 4.13 6.37 -9.95
N TYR A 206 3.70 7.62 -10.06
CA TYR A 206 4.33 8.67 -10.86
C TYR A 206 5.14 9.67 -10.01
N PHE A 207 5.13 9.50 -8.68
CA PHE A 207 5.92 10.33 -7.79
C PHE A 207 7.42 10.28 -8.13
N LEU A 208 8.01 11.44 -8.41
CA LEU A 208 9.41 11.61 -8.84
C LEU A 208 9.80 10.72 -10.04
N SER A 209 8.86 10.41 -10.94
CA SER A 209 9.07 9.50 -12.06
C SER A 209 10.05 10.00 -13.12
N GLU A 210 10.34 11.30 -13.17
CA GLU A 210 11.32 11.91 -14.08
C GLU A 210 12.72 12.00 -13.45
N GLU A 211 12.87 11.66 -12.17
CA GLU A 211 14.14 11.73 -11.45
C GLU A 211 14.90 10.39 -11.48
N ASN A 212 16.22 10.48 -11.46
CA ASN A 212 17.05 9.34 -11.10
C ASN A 212 17.19 9.27 -9.58
N LEU A 213 16.43 8.36 -8.96
CA LEU A 213 16.41 8.18 -7.50
C LEU A 213 17.63 7.44 -6.93
N LEU A 214 18.60 7.08 -7.77
CA LEU A 214 19.88 6.56 -7.29
C LEU A 214 20.75 7.70 -6.73
N PRO A 215 21.63 7.40 -5.76
CA PRO A 215 22.62 8.37 -5.29
C PRO A 215 23.41 9.00 -6.45
N SER A 216 23.51 10.33 -6.45
CA SER A 216 24.22 11.05 -7.50
C SER A 216 25.72 10.73 -7.48
N VAL A 217 26.33 10.64 -8.67
CA VAL A 217 27.77 10.35 -8.79
C VAL A 217 28.57 11.41 -8.02
N GLY A 218 29.46 10.95 -7.13
CA GLY A 218 30.30 11.81 -6.30
C GLY A 218 29.73 12.15 -4.92
N THR A 219 28.52 11.70 -4.57
CA THR A 219 28.05 11.76 -3.17
C THR A 219 28.61 10.60 -2.35
N LYS A 220 28.56 10.72 -1.01
CA LYS A 220 29.02 9.64 -0.11
C LYS A 220 28.17 8.38 -0.30
N GLU A 221 26.89 8.56 -0.55
CA GLU A 221 25.90 7.51 -0.77
C GLU A 221 26.17 6.74 -2.08
N ALA A 222 26.78 7.38 -3.09
CA ALA A 222 27.14 6.71 -4.34
C ALA A 222 28.36 5.77 -4.22
N ILE A 223 29.14 5.90 -3.15
CA ILE A 223 30.27 5.00 -2.83
C ILE A 223 29.76 3.76 -2.07
N VAL A 224 28.55 3.83 -1.50
CA VAL A 224 27.93 2.72 -0.77
C VAL A 224 27.53 1.62 -1.77
N PRO A 225 27.90 0.35 -1.55
CA PRO A 225 27.49 -0.75 -2.43
C PRO A 225 25.97 -0.81 -2.59
N MET A 226 25.50 -1.01 -3.82
CA MET A 226 24.05 -1.05 -4.12
C MET A 226 23.30 -2.10 -3.31
N GLU A 227 23.96 -3.20 -2.94
CA GLU A 227 23.42 -4.26 -2.08
C GLU A 227 22.98 -3.80 -0.69
N VAL A 228 23.44 -2.62 -0.23
CA VAL A 228 22.93 -2.02 1.01
C VAL A 228 21.46 -1.66 0.88
N TRP A 229 21.01 -1.31 -0.33
CA TRP A 229 19.66 -0.85 -0.65
C TRP A 229 18.77 -1.95 -1.26
N THR A 230 19.31 -3.13 -1.61
CA THR A 230 18.56 -4.21 -2.28
C THR A 230 18.22 -5.39 -1.39
#